data_AF-A0A4R9B4X4-F1
#
_entry.id   AF-A0A4R9B4X4-F1
#
_cell.length_a   1.000
_cell.length_b   1.000
_cell.length_c   1.000
_cell.angle_alpha   90.00
_cell.angle_beta   90.00
_cell.angle_gamma   90.00
#
_symmetry.space_group_name_H-M   'P 1'
#
loop_
_entity.id
_entity.type
_entity.pdbx_description
1 polymer ?
#
loop_
_entity_poly.entity_id
_entity_poly.type
_entity_poly.pdbx_seq_one_letter_code
_entity_poly.pdbx_strand_id
1 'polypeptide(L)' 'MKIRMLAKISGTRDLVDWPDVGGTINVPADEAQSLIENGLAAEVGAVETADLTRRTRKPETATVKGLTKRDLS' A
#
# COMPACT_ATOMS: atom_id res chain seq x y z
N MET A 1 -9.69 -8.99 6.73
CA MET A 1 -8.61 -9.95 6.51
C MET A 1 -7.62 -9.35 5.54
N LYS A 2 -6.32 -9.38 5.88
CA LYS A 2 -5.27 -8.80 5.05
C LYS A 2 -4.71 -9.85 4.09
N ILE A 3 -4.74 -9.54 2.80
CA ILE A 3 -4.26 -10.41 1.73
C ILE A 3 -3.24 -9.66 0.86
N ARG A 4 -2.32 -10.39 0.24
CA ARG A 4 -1.35 -9.92 -0.74
C ARG A 4 -1.83 -10.32 -2.12
N MET A 5 -1.93 -9.36 -3.03
CA MET A 5 -2.28 -9.64 -4.41
C MET A 5 -1.13 -10.38 -5.11
N LEU A 6 -1.45 -11.46 -5.81
CA LEU A 6 -0.53 -12.18 -6.70
C LEU A 6 -0.77 -11.82 -8.16
N ALA A 7 -1.98 -11.34 -8.48
CA ALA A 7 -2.37 -10.87 -9.79
C ALA A 7 -2.82 -9.41 -9.76
N LYS A 8 -2.59 -8.68 -10.85
CA LYS A 8 -3.10 -7.33 -11.03
C LYS A 8 -4.56 -7.42 -11.42
N ILE A 9 -5.44 -6.91 -10.57
CA ILE A 9 -6.87 -6.78 -10.89
C ILE A 9 -7.10 -5.36 -11.38
N SER A 10 -7.57 -5.23 -12.62
CA SER A 10 -8.04 -3.95 -13.15
C SER A 10 -9.46 -3.71 -12.68
N GLY A 11 -9.68 -2.59 -11.99
CA GLY A 11 -10.99 -2.20 -11.50
C GLY A 11 -10.91 -1.40 -10.21
N THR A 12 -12.04 -0.88 -9.77
CA THR A 12 -12.16 -0.17 -8.50
C THR A 12 -13.08 -1.00 -7.62
N ARG A 13 -12.60 -1.47 -6.47
CA ARG A 13 -13.45 -2.14 -5.48
C ARG A 13 -13.71 -1.17 -4.35
N ASP A 14 -14.98 -0.89 -4.08
CA ASP A 14 -15.42 0.01 -3.00
C ASP A 14 -14.73 1.38 -3.04
N LEU A 15 -14.62 1.96 -4.24
CA LEU A 15 -13.94 3.25 -4.49
C LEU A 15 -12.42 3.23 -4.23
N VAL A 16 -11.83 2.07 -4.00
CA VAL A 16 -10.40 1.86 -3.82
C VAL A 16 -9.86 1.03 -4.99
N ASP A 17 -8.79 1.53 -5.62
CA ASP A 17 -8.06 0.76 -6.62
C ASP A 17 -7.42 -0.48 -5.99
N TRP A 18 -7.45 -1.58 -6.74
CA TRP A 18 -6.71 -2.76 -6.35
C TRP A 18 -5.22 -2.46 -6.31
N PRO A 19 -4.50 -2.90 -5.27
CA PRO A 19 -3.07 -2.71 -5.25
C PRO A 19 -2.41 -3.56 -6.34
N ASP A 20 -1.24 -3.11 -6.80
CA ASP A 20 -0.43 -3.85 -7.76
C ASP A 20 0.02 -5.21 -7.20
N VAL A 21 0.58 -6.05 -8.07
CA VAL A 21 1.10 -7.37 -7.69
C VAL A 21 2.12 -7.24 -6.55
N GLY A 22 1.93 -8.03 -5.49
CA GLY A 22 2.72 -7.98 -4.26
C GLY A 22 2.24 -6.94 -3.25
N GLY A 23 1.31 -6.06 -3.63
CA GLY A 23 0.66 -5.12 -2.73
C GLY A 23 -0.37 -5.81 -1.82
N THR A 24 -0.61 -5.23 -0.65
CA THR A 24 -1.52 -5.80 0.34
C THR A 24 -2.77 -4.94 0.52
N ILE A 25 -3.93 -5.58 0.62
CA ILE A 25 -5.22 -4.92 0.88
C ILE A 25 -5.95 -5.62 2.05
N ASN A 26 -6.78 -4.88 2.78
CA ASN A 26 -7.66 -5.43 3.80
C ASN A 26 -9.08 -5.54 3.24
N VAL A 27 -9.62 -6.75 3.22
CA VAL A 27 -10.90 -7.10 2.60
C VAL A 27 -11.68 -8.03 3.54
N PRO A 28 -13.00 -8.16 3.44
CA PRO A 28 -13.75 -9.13 4.24
C PRO A 28 -13.23 -10.56 4.02
N ALA A 29 -13.33 -11.41 5.04
CA ALA A 29 -12.74 -12.77 5.01
C ALA A 29 -13.37 -13.66 3.94
N ASP A 30 -14.65 -13.45 3.63
CA ASP A 30 -15.38 -14.15 2.58
C ASP A 30 -14.76 -13.89 1.19
N GLU A 31 -14.61 -12.62 0.82
CA GLU A 31 -13.95 -12.24 -0.43
C GLU A 31 -12.46 -12.61 -0.45
N ALA A 32 -11.78 -12.52 0.71
CA ALA A 32 -10.38 -12.94 0.82
C ALA A 32 -10.22 -14.42 0.44
N GLN A 33 -11.10 -15.30 0.94
CA GLN A 33 -11.07 -16.71 0.59
C GLN A 33 -11.27 -16.91 -0.91
N SER A 34 -12.29 -16.28 -1.51
CA SER A 34 -12.51 -16.39 -2.95
C SER A 34 -11.28 -15.96 -3.76
N LEU A 35 -10.58 -14.90 -3.35
CA LEU A 35 -9.36 -14.45 -4.04
C LEU A 35 -8.18 -15.41 -3.87
N ILE A 36 -8.05 -16.04 -2.70
CA ILE A 36 -7.01 -17.04 -2.41
C ILE A 36 -7.29 -18.34 -3.18
N GLU A 37 -8.54 -18.82 -3.18
CA GLU A 37 -8.97 -20.02 -3.89
C GLU A 37 -8.79 -19.90 -5.41
N ASN A 38 -9.01 -18.71 -5.96
CA ASN A 38 -8.77 -18.42 -7.37
C ASN A 38 -7.29 -18.19 -7.71
N GLY A 39 -6.38 -18.23 -6.72
CA GLY A 39 -4.95 -18.00 -6.91
C GLY A 39 -4.59 -16.54 -7.24
N LEU A 40 -5.51 -15.60 -7.02
CA LEU A 40 -5.31 -14.17 -7.28
C LEU A 40 -4.65 -13.45 -6.10
N ALA A 41 -4.75 -14.01 -4.89
CA ALA A 41 -4.16 -13.46 -3.68
C ALA A 41 -3.58 -14.55 -2.76
N ALA A 42 -2.79 -14.12 -1.79
CA ALA A 42 -2.25 -14.95 -0.71
C ALA A 42 -2.53 -14.30 0.64
N GLU A 43 -2.85 -15.10 1.65
CA GLU A 43 -2.97 -14.64 3.02
C GLU A 43 -1.64 -14.10 3.57
N VAL A 44 -1.68 -12.94 4.23
CA VAL A 44 -0.49 -12.27 4.78
C VAL A 44 -0.26 -12.64 6.25
N GLY A 45 -1.08 -13.53 6.82
CA GLY A 45 -1.32 -13.59 8.26
C GLY A 45 -1.43 -14.98 8.88
N ALA A 46 -0.77 -16.01 8.34
CA ALA A 46 -0.48 -17.19 9.15
C ALA A 46 0.79 -16.91 9.98
N VAL A 47 0.56 -16.45 11.21
CA VAL A 47 1.48 -16.27 12.36
C VAL A 47 2.22 -14.90 12.49
N GLU A 48 1.68 -14.09 13.41
CA GLU A 48 2.28 -13.12 14.34
C GLU A 48 3.40 -12.16 13.85
N THR A 49 3.07 -10.86 13.86
CA THR A 49 4.01 -9.71 13.81
C THR A 49 4.67 -9.41 12.45
N ALA A 50 3.95 -8.72 11.56
CA ALA A 50 4.60 -7.92 10.53
C ALA A 50 3.84 -6.61 10.31
N ASP A 51 4.15 -5.66 11.19
CA ASP A 51 4.06 -4.21 10.94
C ASP A 51 4.80 -3.86 9.63
N LEU A 52 4.09 -3.93 8.51
CA LEU A 52 4.58 -3.41 7.22
C LEU A 52 3.90 -2.07 6.86
N THR A 53 3.45 -1.32 7.86
CA THR A 53 3.04 0.10 7.72
C THR A 53 4.27 1.05 7.66
N ARG A 54 5.48 0.52 7.49
CA ARG A 54 6.70 1.33 7.45
C ARG A 54 7.42 1.31 6.11
N ARG A 55 6.74 1.59 4.98
CA ARG A 55 7.47 2.02 3.77
C ARG A 55 6.71 2.86 2.73
N THR A 56 5.70 3.63 3.13
CA THR A 56 5.15 4.72 2.31
C THR A 56 5.16 6.05 3.07
N ARG A 57 6.36 6.49 3.47
CA ARG A 57 6.64 7.93 3.43
C ARG A 57 7.53 8.16 2.23
N LYS A 58 6.89 8.49 1.10
CA LYS A 58 7.49 9.33 0.07
C LYS A 58 7.91 10.62 0.79
N PRO A 59 9.20 10.97 0.95
CA PRO A 59 9.52 12.32 1.34
C PRO A 59 9.18 13.19 0.14
N GLU A 60 8.04 13.88 0.21
CA GLU A 60 7.75 14.98 -0.69
C GLU A 60 8.85 16.03 -0.50
N THR A 61 9.59 16.30 -1.57
CA THR A 61 10.48 17.45 -1.70
C THR A 61 9.67 18.72 -1.42
N ALA A 62 9.91 19.35 -0.27
CA ALA A 62 9.44 20.70 0.03
C ALA A 62 10.65 21.64 0.18
N THR A 63 10.96 22.28 -0.95
CA THR A 63 11.61 23.58 -1.16
C THR A 63 12.18 24.29 0.09
N VAL A 64 13.50 24.50 0.13
CA VAL A 64 14.08 25.53 0.99
C VAL A 64 13.80 26.90 0.37
N LYS A 65 12.64 27.49 0.70
CA LYS A 65 12.37 28.91 0.47
C LYS A 65 13.19 29.74 1.47
N GLY A 66 14.48 29.83 1.22
CA GLY A 66 15.42 30.70 1.96
C GLY A 66 15.49 32.09 1.34
N LEU A 67 14.40 32.85 1.38
CA LEU A 67 14.45 34.31 1.23
C LEU A 67 14.83 34.90 2.59
N THR A 68 16.11 35.22 2.85
CA THR A 68 16.50 36.19 3.90
C THR A 68 17.84 36.87 3.61
N LYS A 69 17.83 38.20 3.75
CA LYS A 69 18.88 39.24 3.55
C LYS A 69 20.30 38.93 4.03
N ARG A 70 21.29 39.57 3.36
CA ARG A 70 22.31 40.53 3.89
C ARG A 70 23.41 40.66 2.82
N ASP A 71 23.52 41.77 2.10
CA ASP A 71 24.37 42.91 2.44
C ASP A 71 25.61 42.51 3.28
N LEU A 72 26.74 42.27 2.62
CA LEU A 72 28.11 42.62 3.04
C LEU A 72 29.12 42.07 2.02
N SER A 73 29.73 42.96 1.23
CA SER A 73 31.17 43.29 1.23
C SER A 73 31.70 43.70 -0.14
#